data_AF-A0A968ZQQ6-F1
#
_entry.id   AF-A0A968ZQQ6-F1
#
_cell.length_a   1.000
_cell.length_b   1.000
_cell.length_c   1.000
_cell.angle_alpha   90.00
_cell.angle_beta   90.00
_cell.angle_gamma   90.00
#
_symmetry.space_group_name_H-M   'P 1'
#
loop_
_entity.id
_entity.type
_entity.pdbx_description
1 polymer ?
#
loop_
_entity_poly.entity_id
_entity_poly.type
_entity_poly.pdbx_seq_one_letter_code
_entity_poly.pdbx_strand_id
1 'polypeptide(L)'
;MTCSHVVGRDVAKNSEIELEKWLESFVKSISGATVIANYPQDDIAFIQTLKPNSSFAPLSGDGRIGQRLTALGFPCTDDRKVFDQFTASYEGETLFIDSRGRAGVETKFKSGQVESGFSGGPLLNLDTSRIMGVVVASRDKRSDLGGWAIEMSVIERLLQECHYNKLPDIDPGWTKAVANSVSCEERLKERRFVLESSALASSSRQLPEHFQKYKNWLAKTTSSFEVPMIDTDFSISEDWIVRNLASRKNGRGSIDAEVAAEVYPQILLRGSSGSGKSTLMKRLANSFASIGKVVLYVNLPDILRIHKAGNTFENAITLTAIDGSGINFDDIVSHIGSPDYLIADGLDECQRHSVEVAKKLSNWAEGHSEARVIVACRDGVATKAFHEWQHLDILKWTPKTSPFKVINRQFNNQLRRLA
;
A
#
# COMPACT_ATOMS: atom_id res chain seq x y z
N MET A 1 -4.89 -15.75 23.14
CA MET A 1 -4.50 -14.55 23.91
C MET A 1 -5.36 -13.41 23.38
N THR A 2 -5.89 -12.57 24.27
CA THR A 2 -6.68 -11.37 23.94
C THR A 2 -6.58 -10.37 25.10
N CYS A 3 -7.21 -9.20 24.99
CA CYS A 3 -7.25 -8.25 26.09
C CYS A 3 -8.25 -8.68 27.18
N SER A 4 -7.92 -8.38 28.44
CA SER A 4 -8.80 -8.66 29.59
C SER A 4 -10.13 -7.92 29.48
N HIS A 5 -10.12 -6.66 29.04
CA HIS A 5 -11.35 -5.91 28.85
C HIS A 5 -12.25 -6.46 27.73
N VAL A 6 -11.72 -7.24 26.79
CA VAL A 6 -12.50 -7.87 25.71
C VAL A 6 -13.28 -9.06 26.24
N VAL A 7 -12.68 -9.88 27.10
CA VAL A 7 -13.39 -10.99 27.76
C VAL A 7 -14.25 -10.51 28.93
N GLY A 8 -13.89 -9.38 29.54
CA GLY A 8 -14.47 -8.85 30.76
C GLY A 8 -13.48 -8.93 31.92
N ARG A 9 -13.22 -7.80 32.58
CA ARG A 9 -12.19 -7.67 33.62
C ARG A 9 -12.46 -8.52 34.86
N ASP A 10 -13.72 -8.87 35.11
CA ASP A 10 -14.13 -9.67 36.28
C ASP A 10 -14.38 -11.15 35.93
N VAL A 11 -14.12 -11.56 34.69
CA VAL A 11 -14.30 -12.96 34.28
C VAL A 11 -13.30 -13.85 35.02
N ALA A 12 -13.84 -14.87 35.70
CA ALA A 12 -13.08 -15.80 36.50
C ALA A 12 -12.35 -16.84 35.65
N LYS A 13 -11.34 -17.47 36.25
CA LYS A 13 -10.70 -18.65 35.68
C LYS A 13 -11.72 -19.78 35.50
N ASN A 14 -11.59 -20.52 34.42
CA ASN A 14 -12.45 -21.60 33.94
C ASN A 14 -13.84 -21.16 33.43
N SER A 15 -14.11 -19.85 33.34
CA SER A 15 -15.31 -19.39 32.64
C SER A 15 -15.26 -19.77 31.16
N GLU A 16 -16.37 -20.29 30.65
CA GLU A 16 -16.54 -20.55 29.22
C GLU A 16 -16.73 -19.25 28.45
N ILE A 17 -16.15 -19.18 27.27
CA ILE A 17 -16.31 -18.07 26.34
C ILE A 17 -16.55 -18.60 24.93
N GLU A 18 -17.31 -17.84 24.15
CA GLU A 18 -17.52 -18.14 22.75
C GLU A 18 -16.37 -17.56 21.92
N LEU A 19 -15.83 -18.37 21.01
CA LEU A 19 -14.85 -17.92 20.03
C LEU A 19 -15.38 -18.13 18.63
N GLU A 20 -15.02 -17.21 17.74
CA GLU A 20 -15.31 -17.31 16.32
C GLU A 20 -14.02 -17.33 15.52
N LYS A 21 -13.94 -18.25 14.54
CA LYS A 21 -12.82 -18.35 13.62
C LYS A 21 -13.23 -17.90 12.24
N TRP A 22 -12.50 -16.92 11.71
CA TRP A 22 -12.63 -16.49 10.33
C TRP A 22 -12.01 -17.52 9.37
N LEU A 23 -12.77 -17.92 8.36
CA LEU A 23 -12.35 -18.75 7.24
C LEU A 23 -12.60 -17.98 5.93
N GLU A 24 -12.08 -18.46 4.80
CA GLU A 24 -12.06 -17.70 3.53
C GLU A 24 -13.42 -17.11 3.10
N SER A 25 -14.52 -17.80 3.40
CA SER A 25 -15.87 -17.39 2.99
C SER A 25 -16.91 -17.30 4.11
N PHE A 26 -16.57 -17.69 5.35
CA PHE A 26 -17.53 -17.70 6.46
C PHE A 26 -16.83 -17.68 7.82
N VAL A 27 -17.63 -17.48 8.87
CA VAL A 27 -17.20 -17.53 10.27
C VAL A 27 -17.69 -18.81 10.91
N LYS A 28 -16.81 -19.53 11.62
CA LYS A 28 -17.14 -20.76 12.33
C LYS A 28 -17.02 -20.55 13.84
N SER A 29 -18.09 -20.85 14.57
CA SER A 29 -18.05 -20.88 16.04
C SER A 29 -17.16 -22.04 16.53
N ILE A 30 -16.35 -21.76 17.56
CA ILE A 30 -15.52 -22.72 18.28
C ILE A 30 -16.12 -22.85 19.67
N SER A 31 -16.63 -24.04 19.98
CA SER A 31 -17.13 -24.38 21.31
C SER A 31 -16.02 -24.89 22.24
N GLY A 32 -16.26 -24.74 23.55
CA GLY A 32 -15.36 -25.24 24.60
C GLY A 32 -14.07 -24.42 24.71
N ALA A 33 -14.15 -23.10 24.57
CA ALA A 33 -13.05 -22.22 24.93
C ALA A 33 -13.21 -21.75 26.37
N THR A 34 -12.14 -21.80 27.15
CA THR A 34 -12.16 -21.44 28.58
C THR A 34 -11.05 -20.45 28.90
N VAL A 35 -11.34 -19.52 29.81
CA VAL A 35 -10.35 -18.57 30.33
C VAL A 35 -9.46 -19.30 31.33
N ILE A 36 -8.18 -19.48 31.01
CA ILE A 36 -7.24 -20.18 31.90
C ILE A 36 -6.55 -19.22 32.88
N ALA A 37 -6.43 -17.95 32.51
CA ALA A 37 -5.97 -16.88 33.36
C ALA A 37 -6.45 -15.52 32.81
N ASN A 38 -6.80 -14.61 33.72
CA ASN A 38 -7.23 -13.26 33.40
C ASN A 38 -6.44 -12.30 34.27
N TYR A 39 -5.75 -11.34 33.65
CA TYR A 39 -4.89 -10.36 34.31
C TYR A 39 -5.42 -8.95 33.99
N PRO A 40 -6.45 -8.46 34.69
CA PRO A 40 -7.09 -7.16 34.40
C PRO A 40 -6.16 -5.97 34.57
N GLN A 41 -5.13 -6.19 35.37
CA GLN A 41 -4.06 -5.25 35.67
C GLN A 41 -3.09 -5.03 34.51
N ASP A 42 -2.83 -6.04 33.71
CA ASP A 42 -1.95 -6.00 32.54
C ASP A 42 -2.77 -6.04 31.23
N ASP A 43 -4.10 -5.91 31.36
CA ASP A 43 -5.12 -5.99 30.32
C ASP A 43 -4.99 -7.19 29.37
N ILE A 44 -4.66 -8.36 29.89
CA ILE A 44 -4.46 -9.59 29.11
C ILE A 44 -5.24 -10.78 29.68
N ALA A 45 -5.75 -11.62 28.78
CA ALA A 45 -6.39 -12.88 29.11
C ALA A 45 -5.84 -14.01 28.24
N PHE A 46 -5.60 -15.15 28.88
CA PHE A 46 -5.23 -16.40 28.23
C PHE A 46 -6.43 -17.32 28.15
N ILE A 47 -6.64 -17.87 26.95
CA ILE A 47 -7.79 -18.69 26.60
C ILE A 47 -7.27 -20.01 26.04
N GLN A 48 -7.84 -21.11 26.51
CA GLN A 48 -7.58 -22.44 26.00
C GLN A 48 -8.76 -22.93 25.19
N THR A 49 -8.49 -23.59 24.07
CA THR A 49 -9.51 -24.28 23.26
C THR A 49 -9.33 -25.79 23.40
N LEU A 50 -10.43 -26.55 23.40
CA LEU A 50 -10.37 -28.03 23.42
C LEU A 50 -9.63 -28.62 22.22
N LYS A 51 -9.74 -27.96 21.06
CA LYS A 51 -9.05 -28.34 19.82
C LYS A 51 -8.02 -27.27 19.49
N PRO A 52 -6.72 -27.50 19.74
CA PRO A 52 -5.69 -26.55 19.34
C PRO A 52 -5.66 -26.40 17.82
N ASN A 53 -5.37 -25.19 17.33
CA ASN A 53 -5.11 -24.99 15.91
C ASN A 53 -3.83 -25.74 15.52
N SER A 54 -3.80 -26.28 14.30
CA SER A 54 -2.61 -26.93 13.73
C SER A 54 -1.47 -25.96 13.44
N SER A 55 -1.75 -24.65 13.45
CA SER A 55 -0.79 -23.58 13.18
C SER A 55 -1.03 -22.40 14.12
N PHE A 56 0.05 -21.79 14.57
CA PHE A 56 0.04 -20.63 15.46
C PHE A 56 1.14 -19.65 15.06
N ALA A 57 0.90 -18.37 15.34
CA ALA A 57 1.87 -17.32 15.07
C ALA A 57 2.96 -17.30 16.16
N PRO A 58 4.26 -17.28 15.78
CA PRO A 58 5.36 -17.20 16.72
C PRO A 58 5.43 -15.82 17.39
N LEU A 59 5.87 -15.79 18.64
CA LEU A 59 6.10 -14.56 19.42
C LEU A 59 7.58 -14.13 19.34
N SER A 60 7.86 -12.83 19.42
CA SER A 60 9.20 -12.25 19.61
C SER A 60 9.11 -10.78 20.01
N GLY A 61 9.95 -10.36 20.95
CA GLY A 61 10.08 -8.97 21.39
C GLY A 61 11.05 -8.13 20.57
N ASP A 62 11.60 -8.65 19.47
CA ASP A 62 12.62 -7.94 18.68
C ASP A 62 12.00 -6.77 17.91
N GLY A 63 12.07 -5.57 18.49
CA GLY A 63 11.61 -4.32 17.89
C GLY A 63 12.76 -3.35 17.60
N ARG A 64 12.82 -2.80 16.37
CA ARG A 64 13.68 -1.65 16.03
C ARG A 64 12.81 -0.49 15.60
N ILE A 65 13.11 0.70 16.11
CA ILE A 65 12.36 1.93 15.76
C ILE A 65 12.31 2.06 14.24
N GLY A 66 11.11 2.33 13.71
CA GLY A 66 10.85 2.44 12.28
C GLY A 66 10.52 1.13 11.57
N GLN A 67 10.61 -0.03 12.24
CA GLN A 67 10.16 -1.30 11.66
C GLN A 67 8.68 -1.28 11.31
N ARG A 68 8.35 -2.00 10.24
CA ARG A 68 6.99 -2.09 9.73
C ARG A 68 6.21 -3.13 10.53
N LEU A 69 5.05 -2.71 10.99
CA LEU A 69 4.13 -3.54 11.75
C LEU A 69 2.82 -3.68 10.99
N THR A 70 2.11 -4.77 11.26
CA THR A 70 0.70 -4.93 10.89
C THR A 70 -0.08 -5.43 12.09
N ALA A 71 -1.30 -4.98 12.27
CA ALA A 71 -2.20 -5.52 13.28
C ALA A 71 -3.47 -6.05 12.62
N LEU A 72 -3.97 -7.16 13.18
CA LEU A 72 -5.15 -7.86 12.68
C LEU A 72 -6.26 -7.76 13.71
N GLY A 73 -7.49 -7.58 13.26
CA GLY A 73 -8.62 -7.47 14.18
C GLY A 73 -9.97 -7.60 13.50
N PHE A 74 -11.01 -7.41 14.31
CA PHE A 74 -12.40 -7.50 13.90
C PHE A 74 -13.11 -6.19 14.24
N PRO A 75 -12.87 -5.11 13.47
CA PRO A 75 -13.43 -3.80 13.79
C PRO A 75 -14.95 -3.86 13.89
N CYS A 76 -15.49 -3.21 14.92
CA CYS A 76 -16.93 -3.15 15.13
C CYS A 76 -17.55 -2.20 14.09
N THR A 77 -18.24 -2.76 13.09
CA THR A 77 -19.08 -1.99 12.15
C THR A 77 -20.54 -2.39 12.31
N ASP A 78 -21.46 -1.42 12.23
CA ASP A 78 -22.87 -1.60 12.61
C ASP A 78 -23.65 -2.61 11.74
N ASP A 79 -23.16 -2.95 10.54
CA ASP A 79 -23.92 -3.69 9.52
C ASP A 79 -23.24 -4.96 9.00
N ARG A 80 -22.00 -5.26 9.39
CA ARG A 80 -21.25 -6.44 8.89
C ARG A 80 -20.13 -6.87 9.83
N LYS A 81 -19.81 -8.17 9.81
CA LYS A 81 -18.58 -8.69 10.42
C LYS A 81 -17.42 -8.45 9.45
N VAL A 82 -16.36 -7.78 9.92
CA VAL A 82 -15.17 -7.48 9.11
C VAL A 82 -13.96 -8.11 9.78
N PHE A 83 -13.14 -8.79 9.00
CA PHE A 83 -11.76 -9.09 9.36
C PHE A 83 -10.87 -8.11 8.62
N ASP A 84 -10.10 -7.31 9.34
CA ASP A 84 -9.33 -6.22 8.74
C ASP A 84 -7.92 -6.16 9.31
N GLN A 85 -7.08 -5.39 8.62
CA GLN A 85 -5.70 -5.15 9.00
C GLN A 85 -5.32 -3.69 8.80
N PHE A 86 -4.41 -3.19 9.64
CA PHE A 86 -3.77 -1.90 9.41
C PHE A 86 -2.26 -2.02 9.54
N THR A 87 -1.55 -1.17 8.80
CA THR A 87 -0.09 -1.05 8.91
C THR A 87 0.28 0.05 9.89
N ALA A 88 1.40 -0.14 10.56
CA ALA A 88 1.96 0.79 11.52
C ALA A 88 3.49 0.76 11.48
N SER A 89 4.12 1.68 12.20
CA SER A 89 5.56 1.68 12.43
C SER A 89 5.86 1.68 13.92
N TYR A 90 6.78 0.82 14.34
CA TYR A 90 7.23 0.76 15.73
C TYR A 90 7.93 2.07 16.13
N GLU A 91 7.55 2.65 17.27
CA GLU A 91 8.16 3.88 17.81
C GLU A 91 9.02 3.65 19.06
N GLY A 92 9.07 2.41 19.57
CA GLY A 92 9.75 2.08 20.82
C GLY A 92 8.78 1.70 21.93
N GLU A 93 9.25 1.80 23.16
CA GLU A 93 8.49 1.46 24.37
C GLU A 93 7.92 2.73 25.02
N THR A 94 6.74 2.60 25.61
CA THR A 94 6.20 3.59 26.55
C THR A 94 6.25 3.01 27.94
N LEU A 95 7.01 3.64 28.82
CA LEU A 95 6.93 3.39 30.25
C LEU A 95 5.80 4.25 30.82
N PHE A 96 4.92 3.65 31.63
CA PHE A 96 3.81 4.35 32.25
C PHE A 96 3.69 3.99 33.72
N ILE A 97 3.01 4.85 34.47
CA ILE A 97 2.52 4.57 35.82
C ILE A 97 1.00 4.69 35.75
N ASP A 98 0.29 3.61 36.10
CA ASP A 98 -1.17 3.63 36.08
C ASP A 98 -1.76 4.45 37.24
N SER A 99 -3.08 4.65 37.23
CA SER A 99 -3.79 5.39 38.28
C SER A 99 -3.68 4.76 39.69
N ARG A 100 -3.15 3.54 39.79
CA ARG A 100 -2.91 2.81 41.04
C ARG A 100 -1.44 2.85 41.46
N GLY A 101 -0.60 3.61 40.75
CA GLY A 101 0.82 3.78 41.07
C GLY A 101 1.72 2.65 40.58
N ARG A 102 1.24 1.77 39.69
CA ARG A 102 2.04 0.64 39.18
C ARG A 102 2.76 1.03 37.91
N ALA A 103 4.06 0.76 37.86
CA ALA A 103 4.86 0.91 36.65
C ALA A 103 4.55 -0.21 35.65
N GLY A 104 4.48 0.14 34.37
CA GLY A 104 4.27 -0.80 33.27
C GLY A 104 4.98 -0.35 31.99
N VAL A 105 4.97 -1.25 31.00
CA VAL A 105 5.57 -1.01 29.68
C VAL A 105 4.60 -1.43 28.58
N GLU A 106 4.52 -0.62 27.53
CA GLU A 106 3.72 -0.88 26.33
C GLU A 106 4.54 -0.65 25.07
N THR A 107 4.31 -1.50 24.06
CA THR A 107 4.82 -1.31 22.70
C THR A 107 4.08 -0.15 22.06
N LYS A 108 4.82 0.91 21.71
CA LYS A 108 4.28 2.09 21.04
C LYS A 108 4.45 1.97 19.53
N PHE A 109 3.40 2.30 18.81
CA PHE A 109 3.46 2.42 17.36
C PHE A 109 2.75 3.68 16.87
N LYS A 110 3.15 4.16 15.69
CA LYS A 110 2.52 5.26 14.96
C LYS A 110 1.97 4.78 13.64
N SER A 111 1.09 5.58 13.06
CA SER A 111 0.45 5.30 11.77
C SER A 111 -0.42 4.05 11.86
N GLY A 112 -1.59 4.10 11.24
CA GLY A 112 -2.62 3.09 11.46
C GLY A 112 -3.62 3.55 12.51
N GLN A 113 -4.88 3.22 12.24
CA GLN A 113 -5.98 3.64 13.08
C GLN A 113 -6.47 2.44 13.87
N VAL A 114 -6.24 2.49 15.17
CA VAL A 114 -6.74 1.48 16.10
C VAL A 114 -8.20 1.82 16.41
N GLU A 115 -9.13 1.21 15.70
CA GLU A 115 -10.56 1.29 16.00
C GLU A 115 -10.99 0.21 17.02
N SER A 116 -12.18 0.38 17.60
CA SER A 116 -12.77 -0.65 18.45
C SER A 116 -12.90 -1.97 17.67
N GLY A 117 -12.51 -3.08 18.29
CA GLY A 117 -12.46 -4.40 17.66
C GLY A 117 -11.07 -4.83 17.17
N PHE A 118 -10.09 -3.94 17.16
CA PHE A 118 -8.67 -4.33 17.05
C PHE A 118 -8.03 -4.68 18.40
N SER A 119 -8.61 -4.21 19.51
CA SER A 119 -8.16 -4.58 20.85
C SER A 119 -8.21 -6.09 21.07
N GLY A 120 -7.14 -6.66 21.60
CA GLY A 120 -6.95 -8.11 21.72
C GLY A 120 -6.36 -8.77 20.47
N GLY A 121 -6.25 -8.04 19.37
CA GLY A 121 -5.62 -8.49 18.12
C GLY A 121 -4.09 -8.53 18.18
N PRO A 122 -3.44 -9.39 17.41
CA PRO A 122 -1.98 -9.47 17.38
C PRO A 122 -1.37 -8.29 16.63
N LEU A 123 -0.24 -7.77 17.14
CA LEU A 123 0.63 -6.82 16.45
C LEU A 123 1.84 -7.59 15.92
N LEU A 124 1.93 -7.74 14.60
CA LEU A 124 2.97 -8.49 13.90
C LEU A 124 4.06 -7.57 13.37
N ASN A 125 5.30 -7.99 13.53
CA ASN A 125 6.45 -7.46 12.80
C ASN A 125 6.47 -8.05 11.39
N LEU A 126 6.40 -7.20 10.36
CA LEU A 126 6.39 -7.67 8.98
C LEU A 126 7.76 -8.18 8.51
N ASP A 127 8.85 -7.74 9.15
CA ASP A 127 10.20 -8.15 8.75
C ASP A 127 10.58 -9.50 9.39
N THR A 128 10.10 -9.79 10.60
CA THR A 128 10.36 -11.08 11.27
C THR A 128 9.21 -12.07 11.16
N SER A 129 8.02 -11.62 10.74
CA SER A 129 6.77 -12.41 10.73
C SER A 129 6.41 -12.98 12.11
N ARG A 130 6.68 -12.21 13.18
CA ARG A 130 6.42 -12.60 14.57
C ARG A 130 5.51 -11.60 15.26
N ILE A 131 4.74 -12.07 16.23
CA ILE A 131 3.93 -11.22 17.10
C ILE A 131 4.85 -10.53 18.10
N MET A 132 4.80 -9.20 18.11
CA MET A 132 5.51 -8.31 19.03
C MET A 132 4.64 -7.80 20.18
N GLY A 133 3.33 -8.07 20.13
CA GLY A 133 2.43 -7.65 21.19
C GLY A 133 0.97 -7.89 20.86
N VAL A 134 0.11 -7.46 21.79
CA VAL A 134 -1.36 -7.51 21.65
C VAL A 134 -1.89 -6.09 21.67
N VAL A 135 -2.60 -5.66 20.64
CA VAL A 135 -3.13 -4.29 20.56
C VAL A 135 -4.10 -4.03 21.70
N VAL A 136 -3.92 -2.93 22.43
CA VAL A 136 -4.76 -2.55 23.58
C VAL A 136 -5.61 -1.35 23.25
N ALA A 137 -4.96 -0.25 22.87
CA ALA A 137 -5.58 1.05 22.82
C ALA A 137 -5.05 1.90 21.66
N SER A 138 -5.90 2.82 21.19
CA SER A 138 -5.48 3.89 20.29
C SER A 138 -4.94 5.07 21.08
N ARG A 139 -3.92 5.75 20.52
CA ARG A 139 -3.44 7.05 21.01
C ARG A 139 -4.47 8.15 20.82
N ASP A 140 -5.28 8.00 19.79
CA ASP A 140 -6.45 8.85 19.55
C ASP A 140 -7.46 8.05 18.71
N LYS A 141 -8.70 7.95 19.17
CA LYS A 141 -9.75 7.26 18.42
C LYS A 141 -10.13 8.01 17.13
N ARG A 142 -9.80 9.31 17.05
CA ARG A 142 -10.15 10.20 15.94
C ARG A 142 -9.00 10.46 14.97
N SER A 143 -7.78 10.03 15.28
CA SER A 143 -6.61 10.21 14.40
C SER A 143 -5.67 9.00 14.36
N ASP A 144 -4.85 8.94 13.32
CA ASP A 144 -3.90 7.88 12.98
C ASP A 144 -2.58 7.99 13.79
N LEU A 145 -2.66 8.45 15.04
CA LEU A 145 -1.48 8.58 15.91
C LEU A 145 -0.88 7.22 16.32
N GLY A 146 -1.49 6.12 15.87
CA GLY A 146 -1.16 4.75 16.24
C GLY A 146 -1.74 4.40 17.60
N GLY A 147 -1.04 3.58 18.35
CA GLY A 147 -1.59 2.96 19.54
C GLY A 147 -0.52 2.35 20.43
N TRP A 148 -1.03 1.60 21.38
CA TRP A 148 -0.24 0.79 22.29
C TRP A 148 -0.65 -0.67 22.16
N ALA A 149 0.34 -1.53 22.31
CA ALA A 149 0.17 -2.95 22.47
C ALA A 149 0.85 -3.41 23.76
N ILE A 150 0.32 -4.46 24.36
CA ILE A 150 0.95 -5.18 25.46
C ILE A 150 2.31 -5.64 24.96
N GLU A 151 3.36 -5.21 25.64
CA GLU A 151 4.74 -5.49 25.26
C GLU A 151 5.07 -6.97 25.54
N MET A 152 6.01 -7.52 24.77
CA MET A 152 6.32 -8.93 24.77
C MET A 152 6.89 -9.43 26.11
N SER A 153 7.73 -8.66 26.80
CA SER A 153 8.23 -9.04 28.14
C SER A 153 7.10 -9.18 29.16
N VAL A 154 6.02 -8.40 29.05
CA VAL A 154 4.82 -8.54 29.89
C VAL A 154 4.13 -9.87 29.60
N ILE A 155 3.96 -10.22 28.33
CA ILE A 155 3.35 -11.48 27.91
C ILE A 155 4.21 -12.67 28.36
N GLU A 156 5.53 -12.61 28.19
CA GLU A 156 6.46 -13.67 28.60
C GLU A 156 6.44 -13.89 30.12
N ARG A 157 6.48 -12.82 30.92
CA ARG A 157 6.34 -12.89 32.37
C ARG A 157 5.06 -13.60 32.78
N LEU A 158 3.93 -13.22 32.20
CA LEU A 158 2.63 -13.78 32.57
C LEU A 158 2.43 -15.22 32.07
N LEU A 159 3.05 -15.60 30.95
CA LEU A 159 3.11 -16.99 30.51
C LEU A 159 3.94 -17.85 31.48
N GLN A 160 5.06 -17.34 32.00
CA GLN A 160 5.84 -18.02 33.04
C GLN A 160 5.06 -18.18 34.34
N GLU A 161 4.29 -17.17 34.76
CA GLU A 161 3.36 -17.26 35.91
C GLU A 161 2.28 -18.34 35.69
N CYS A 162 1.87 -18.57 34.45
CA CYS A 162 0.98 -19.68 34.05
C CYS A 162 1.70 -21.03 33.87
N HIS A 163 2.99 -21.14 34.24
CA HIS A 163 3.85 -22.30 34.06
C HIS A 163 4.14 -22.69 32.60
N TYR A 164 3.99 -21.76 31.65
CA TYR A 164 4.42 -21.92 30.26
C TYR A 164 5.85 -21.39 30.09
N ASN A 165 6.82 -22.19 30.56
CA ASN A 165 8.23 -21.78 30.65
C ASN A 165 8.98 -21.77 29.31
N LYS A 166 8.39 -22.34 28.25
CA LYS A 166 8.96 -22.33 26.90
C LYS A 166 7.85 -22.01 25.92
N LEU A 167 8.03 -20.95 25.14
CA LEU A 167 7.20 -20.67 23.98
C LEU A 167 7.31 -21.84 22.99
N PRO A 168 6.20 -22.26 22.36
CA PRO A 168 6.25 -23.35 21.40
C PRO A 168 7.20 -22.99 20.24
N ASP A 169 7.96 -23.99 19.78
CA ASP A 169 8.86 -23.81 18.63
C ASP A 169 8.07 -23.32 17.41
N ILE A 170 8.73 -22.61 16.49
CA ILE A 170 8.04 -21.98 15.35
C ILE A 170 7.27 -23.03 14.57
N ASP A 171 5.97 -22.80 14.38
CA ASP A 171 5.11 -23.70 13.60
C ASP A 171 5.69 -23.90 12.18
N PRO A 172 5.90 -25.15 11.72
CA PRO A 172 6.34 -25.41 10.35
C PRO A 172 5.34 -24.90 9.31
N GLY A 173 4.04 -24.90 9.62
CA GLY A 173 2.99 -24.31 8.77
C GLY A 173 3.16 -22.80 8.61
N TRP A 174 3.46 -22.09 9.70
CA TRP A 174 3.83 -20.69 9.70
C TRP A 174 5.13 -20.44 8.93
N THR A 175 6.16 -21.24 9.18
CA THR A 175 7.45 -21.15 8.47
C THR A 175 7.27 -21.38 6.98
N LYS A 176 6.41 -22.31 6.57
CA LYS A 176 6.04 -22.55 5.18
C LYS A 176 5.21 -21.42 4.59
N ALA A 177 4.30 -20.82 5.35
CA ALA A 177 3.55 -19.65 4.93
C ALA A 177 4.47 -18.44 4.72
N VAL A 178 5.40 -18.20 5.65
CA VAL A 178 6.46 -17.19 5.55
C VAL A 178 7.40 -17.51 4.39
N ALA A 179 7.83 -18.76 4.20
CA ALA A 179 8.66 -19.17 3.06
C ALA A 179 7.90 -19.08 1.73
N ASN A 180 6.57 -19.20 1.71
CA ASN A 180 5.76 -18.98 0.52
C ASN A 180 5.58 -17.48 0.23
N SER A 181 5.43 -16.64 1.26
CA SER A 181 5.40 -15.18 1.09
C SER A 181 6.78 -14.62 0.73
N VAL A 182 7.83 -15.18 1.33
CA VAL A 182 9.24 -14.88 1.04
C VAL A 182 9.63 -15.47 -0.31
N SER A 183 9.22 -16.66 -0.73
CA SER A 183 9.46 -17.15 -2.10
C SER A 183 8.62 -16.41 -3.14
N CYS A 184 7.50 -15.81 -2.76
CA CYS A 184 6.79 -14.85 -3.60
C CYS A 184 7.58 -13.54 -3.70
N GLU A 185 8.02 -12.97 -2.57
CA GLU A 185 8.90 -11.79 -2.52
C GLU A 185 10.29 -12.03 -3.14
N GLU A 186 10.84 -13.24 -3.07
CA GLU A 186 12.13 -13.68 -3.60
C GLU A 186 11.98 -14.06 -5.05
N ARG A 187 10.85 -14.62 -5.51
CA ARG A 187 10.56 -14.65 -6.95
C ARG A 187 10.30 -13.26 -7.50
N LEU A 188 9.79 -12.33 -6.70
CA LEU A 188 9.65 -10.91 -7.06
C LEU A 188 10.98 -10.16 -6.98
N LYS A 189 11.88 -10.51 -6.06
CA LYS A 189 13.25 -9.96 -5.93
C LYS A 189 14.21 -10.61 -6.92
N GLU A 190 14.07 -11.89 -7.26
CA GLU A 190 14.77 -12.58 -8.34
C GLU A 190 14.23 -12.10 -9.68
N ARG A 191 12.92 -11.84 -9.82
CA ARG A 191 12.43 -11.10 -10.99
C ARG A 191 12.98 -9.68 -11.00
N ARG A 192 13.03 -8.96 -9.87
CA ARG A 192 13.66 -7.63 -9.77
C ARG A 192 15.16 -7.68 -10.05
N PHE A 193 15.88 -8.72 -9.63
CA PHE A 193 17.31 -8.90 -9.82
C PHE A 193 17.62 -9.39 -11.23
N VAL A 194 16.78 -10.23 -11.84
CA VAL A 194 16.82 -10.58 -13.26
C VAL A 194 16.41 -9.37 -14.11
N LEU A 195 15.55 -8.48 -13.62
CA LEU A 195 15.15 -7.21 -14.27
C LEU A 195 16.20 -6.10 -14.08
N GLU A 196 16.91 -6.05 -12.96
CA GLU A 196 18.05 -5.17 -12.71
C GLU A 196 19.28 -5.68 -13.47
N SER A 197 19.46 -7.00 -13.54
CA SER A 197 20.48 -7.65 -14.38
C SER A 197 20.13 -7.57 -15.86
N SER A 198 18.84 -7.54 -16.25
CA SER A 198 18.43 -7.25 -17.62
C SER A 198 18.45 -5.76 -17.94
N ALA A 199 18.28 -4.86 -16.95
CA ALA A 199 18.54 -3.43 -17.05
C ALA A 199 20.05 -3.11 -17.13
N LEU A 200 20.88 -3.89 -16.44
CA LEU A 200 22.35 -3.88 -16.57
C LEU A 200 22.79 -4.55 -17.88
N ALA A 201 22.10 -5.58 -18.36
CA ALA A 201 22.36 -6.17 -19.68
C ALA A 201 21.86 -5.25 -20.83
N SER A 202 20.79 -4.48 -20.62
CA SER A 202 20.32 -3.45 -21.55
C SER A 202 21.14 -2.15 -21.45
N SER A 203 21.95 -1.97 -20.41
CA SER A 203 22.97 -0.90 -20.34
C SER A 203 24.11 -1.05 -21.36
N SER A 204 24.13 -2.15 -22.12
CA SER A 204 25.01 -2.33 -23.28
C SER A 204 24.50 -1.65 -24.56
N ARG A 205 23.27 -1.13 -24.60
CA ARG A 205 22.86 -0.15 -25.61
C ARG A 205 23.28 1.23 -25.11
N GLN A 206 24.31 1.81 -25.73
CA GLN A 206 24.52 3.26 -25.66
C GLN A 206 23.23 3.94 -26.12
N LEU A 207 22.45 4.43 -25.17
CA LEU A 207 21.29 5.24 -25.49
C LEU A 207 21.81 6.55 -26.10
N PRO A 208 21.26 6.98 -27.24
CA PRO A 208 21.68 8.24 -27.86
C PRO A 208 21.55 9.41 -26.90
N GLU A 209 22.40 10.43 -27.06
CA GLU A 209 22.44 11.62 -26.20
C GLU A 209 21.05 12.29 -26.06
N HIS A 210 20.28 12.33 -27.15
CA HIS A 210 18.92 12.86 -27.18
C HIS A 210 17.97 12.09 -26.26
N PHE A 211 18.13 10.78 -26.14
CA PHE A 211 17.32 9.96 -25.24
C PHE A 211 17.67 10.23 -23.77
N GLN A 212 18.96 10.37 -23.46
CA GLN A 212 19.37 10.75 -22.11
C GLN A 212 18.85 12.13 -21.72
N LYS A 213 18.85 13.08 -22.67
CA LYS A 213 18.24 14.40 -22.51
C LYS A 213 16.74 14.29 -22.23
N TYR A 214 16.03 13.45 -22.97
CA TYR A 214 14.60 13.19 -22.75
C TYR A 214 14.34 12.64 -21.36
N LYS A 215 15.06 11.59 -20.97
CA LYS A 215 14.92 10.94 -19.65
C LYS A 215 15.17 11.93 -18.52
N ASN A 216 16.23 12.73 -18.60
CA ASN A 216 16.55 13.73 -17.59
C ASN A 216 15.48 14.82 -17.51
N TRP A 217 14.97 15.27 -18.65
CA TRP A 217 13.86 16.21 -18.71
C TRP A 217 12.59 15.63 -18.08
N LEU A 218 12.20 14.42 -18.45
CA LEU A 218 11.01 13.76 -17.91
C LEU A 218 11.12 13.57 -16.39
N ALA A 219 12.26 13.09 -15.91
CA ALA A 219 12.52 12.92 -14.48
C ALA A 219 12.44 14.27 -13.73
N LYS A 220 12.94 15.36 -14.32
CA LYS A 220 12.85 16.70 -13.73
C LYS A 220 11.40 17.20 -13.71
N THR A 221 10.70 17.16 -14.84
CA THR A 221 9.34 17.71 -15.00
C THR A 221 8.28 16.92 -14.22
N THR A 222 8.56 15.66 -13.87
CA THR A 222 7.67 14.83 -13.06
C THR A 222 8.09 14.74 -11.59
N SER A 223 9.20 15.37 -11.20
CA SER A 223 9.74 15.29 -9.83
C SER A 223 8.90 16.04 -8.79
N SER A 224 8.08 16.99 -9.22
CA SER A 224 7.18 17.75 -8.37
C SER A 224 5.79 17.90 -8.97
N PHE A 225 4.85 18.34 -8.16
CA PHE A 225 3.55 18.82 -8.61
C PHE A 225 3.08 19.94 -7.68
N GLU A 226 2.28 20.82 -8.26
CA GLU A 226 1.64 21.93 -7.57
C GLU A 226 0.24 21.50 -7.12
N VAL A 227 -0.15 21.90 -5.90
CA VAL A 227 -1.53 21.82 -5.47
C VAL A 227 -2.15 23.19 -5.67
N PRO A 228 -3.21 23.33 -6.50
CA PRO A 228 -3.89 24.60 -6.66
C PRO A 228 -4.27 25.21 -5.30
N MET A 229 -4.01 26.51 -5.11
CA MET A 229 -4.18 27.28 -3.86
C MET A 229 -3.08 27.10 -2.80
N ILE A 230 -2.07 26.25 -3.03
CA ILE A 230 -0.91 26.10 -2.15
C ILE A 230 0.32 26.39 -2.99
N ASP A 231 0.91 27.58 -2.77
CA ASP A 231 2.10 28.07 -3.49
C ASP A 231 3.37 27.35 -3.00
N THR A 232 3.38 26.02 -3.12
CA THR A 232 4.47 25.15 -2.68
C THR A 232 4.53 23.91 -3.56
N ASP A 233 5.71 23.65 -4.10
CA ASP A 233 6.01 22.43 -4.83
C ASP A 233 6.17 21.24 -3.88
N PHE A 234 5.45 20.15 -4.16
CA PHE A 234 5.57 18.90 -3.42
C PHE A 234 6.34 17.87 -4.22
N SER A 235 7.29 17.19 -3.58
CA SER A 235 8.09 16.13 -4.22
C SER A 235 7.25 14.89 -4.50
N ILE A 236 7.34 14.38 -5.73
CA ILE A 236 6.70 13.13 -6.17
C ILE A 236 7.29 11.89 -5.48
N SER A 237 8.50 12.01 -4.92
CA SER A 237 9.26 10.89 -4.34
C SER A 237 8.77 10.50 -2.95
N GLU A 238 7.98 11.34 -2.29
CA GLU A 238 7.52 11.11 -0.93
C GLU A 238 6.37 10.09 -0.84
N ASP A 239 6.25 9.40 0.30
CA ASP A 239 5.32 8.28 0.53
C ASP A 239 3.85 8.67 0.71
N TRP A 240 3.49 9.96 0.56
CA TRP A 240 2.10 10.41 0.75
C TRP A 240 1.23 10.25 -0.52
N ILE A 241 1.79 9.86 -1.68
CA ILE A 241 1.00 9.55 -2.88
C ILE A 241 0.35 8.17 -2.74
N VAL A 242 -0.94 8.07 -3.03
CA VAL A 242 -1.69 6.80 -3.03
C VAL A 242 -1.08 5.84 -4.07
N ARG A 243 -0.46 4.77 -3.59
CA ARG A 243 0.07 3.67 -4.44
C ARG A 243 -0.85 2.47 -4.52
N ASN A 244 -1.78 2.35 -3.60
CA ASN A 244 -2.61 1.16 -3.49
C ASN A 244 -3.80 1.21 -4.45
N LEU A 245 -3.84 0.23 -5.34
CA LEU A 245 -4.90 -0.01 -6.31
C LEU A 245 -5.71 -1.23 -5.91
N ALA A 246 -7.01 -1.24 -6.18
CA ALA A 246 -7.86 -2.41 -5.97
C ALA A 246 -8.48 -2.91 -7.27
N SER A 247 -8.55 -4.23 -7.44
CA SER A 247 -9.26 -4.84 -8.57
C SER A 247 -10.72 -5.10 -8.21
N ARG A 248 -11.66 -4.66 -9.06
CA ARG A 248 -13.09 -4.98 -8.91
C ARG A 248 -13.42 -6.46 -9.10
N LYS A 249 -12.66 -7.18 -9.95
CA LYS A 249 -12.95 -8.58 -10.27
C LYS A 249 -12.64 -9.52 -9.10
N ASN A 250 -11.64 -9.18 -8.27
CA ASN A 250 -11.16 -10.08 -7.22
C ASN A 250 -11.49 -9.64 -5.79
N GLY A 251 -12.05 -8.44 -5.57
CA GLY A 251 -12.69 -8.02 -4.31
C GLY A 251 -11.84 -8.05 -3.02
N ARG A 252 -10.60 -8.55 -3.05
CA ARG A 252 -9.75 -8.81 -1.89
C ARG A 252 -8.30 -8.61 -2.30
N GLY A 253 -7.69 -7.52 -1.83
CA GLY A 253 -6.28 -7.20 -2.01
C GLY A 253 -6.06 -5.82 -2.65
N SER A 254 -5.24 -5.01 -2.00
CA SER A 254 -4.61 -3.84 -2.61
C SER A 254 -3.28 -4.25 -3.24
N ILE A 255 -3.00 -3.77 -4.45
CA ILE A 255 -1.71 -3.91 -5.13
C ILE A 255 -1.05 -2.54 -5.25
N ASP A 256 0.25 -2.47 -5.03
CA ASP A 256 1.04 -1.27 -5.28
C ASP A 256 1.06 -0.93 -6.78
N ALA A 257 0.97 0.34 -7.14
CA ALA A 257 0.79 0.80 -8.51
C ALA A 257 2.01 0.52 -9.38
N GLU A 258 3.22 0.72 -8.85
CA GLU A 258 4.46 0.37 -9.53
C GLU A 258 4.53 -1.14 -9.79
N VAL A 259 4.09 -1.96 -8.83
CA VAL A 259 4.01 -3.43 -9.00
C VAL A 259 2.96 -3.81 -10.04
N ALA A 260 1.78 -3.21 -9.99
CA ALA A 260 0.71 -3.49 -10.94
C ALA A 260 1.14 -3.18 -12.38
N ALA A 261 1.80 -2.03 -12.57
CA ALA A 261 2.35 -1.56 -13.85
C ALA A 261 3.39 -2.51 -14.44
N GLU A 262 4.14 -3.26 -13.62
CA GLU A 262 5.09 -4.27 -14.11
C GLU A 262 4.41 -5.61 -14.43
N VAL A 263 3.39 -5.99 -13.65
CA VAL A 263 2.68 -7.28 -13.74
C VAL A 263 1.70 -7.32 -14.90
N TYR A 264 0.96 -6.23 -15.13
CA TYR A 264 -0.09 -6.18 -16.15
C TYR A 264 0.39 -5.35 -17.35
N PRO A 265 0.38 -5.90 -18.57
CA PRO A 265 0.84 -5.17 -19.75
C PRO A 265 -0.08 -4.02 -20.12
N GLN A 266 -1.38 -4.12 -19.81
CA GLN A 266 -2.38 -3.12 -20.18
C GLN A 266 -3.31 -2.86 -19.00
N ILE A 267 -3.31 -1.62 -18.51
CA ILE A 267 -4.03 -1.20 -17.32
C ILE A 267 -4.96 -0.03 -17.65
N LEU A 268 -6.24 -0.19 -17.28
CA LEU A 268 -7.18 0.91 -17.16
C LEU A 268 -7.30 1.31 -15.69
N LEU A 269 -6.72 2.46 -15.35
CA LEU A 269 -6.76 3.04 -14.03
C LEU A 269 -7.97 3.96 -13.87
N ARG A 270 -8.84 3.66 -12.93
CA ARG A 270 -10.08 4.40 -12.69
C ARG A 270 -10.02 5.17 -11.38
N GLY A 271 -10.56 6.38 -11.39
CA GLY A 271 -10.71 7.18 -10.19
C GLY A 271 -11.67 8.35 -10.36
N SER A 272 -12.36 8.71 -9.29
CA SER A 272 -13.20 9.92 -9.23
C SER A 272 -12.37 11.19 -9.43
N SER A 273 -13.04 12.32 -9.64
CA SER A 273 -12.36 13.63 -9.60
C SER A 273 -11.62 13.80 -8.27
N GLY A 274 -10.43 14.42 -8.30
CA GLY A 274 -9.59 14.64 -7.12
C GLY A 274 -9.01 13.38 -6.46
N SER A 275 -9.16 12.19 -7.06
CA SER A 275 -8.60 10.95 -6.51
C SER A 275 -7.07 10.84 -6.59
N GLY A 276 -6.42 11.74 -7.33
CA GLY A 276 -4.96 11.72 -7.53
C GLY A 276 -4.49 10.94 -8.76
N LYS A 277 -5.37 10.67 -9.75
CA LYS A 277 -5.01 10.00 -11.02
C LYS A 277 -3.74 10.58 -11.65
N SER A 278 -3.75 11.88 -11.96
CA SER A 278 -2.64 12.57 -12.60
C SER A 278 -1.37 12.56 -11.76
N THR A 279 -1.50 12.72 -10.43
CA THR A 279 -0.37 12.64 -9.50
C THR A 279 0.27 11.25 -9.52
N LEU A 280 -0.55 10.18 -9.52
CA LEU A 280 -0.05 8.82 -9.62
C LEU A 280 0.59 8.54 -10.99
N MET A 281 0.02 9.03 -12.09
CA MET A 281 0.61 8.90 -13.44
C MET A 281 1.97 9.60 -13.53
N LYS A 282 2.08 10.84 -13.02
CA LYS A 282 3.37 11.55 -12.93
C LYS A 282 4.39 10.78 -12.10
N ARG A 283 3.97 10.20 -10.98
CA ARG A 283 4.83 9.37 -10.13
C ARG A 283 5.35 8.13 -10.86
N LEU A 284 4.48 7.37 -11.51
CA LEU A 284 4.91 6.20 -12.29
C LEU A 284 5.90 6.59 -13.39
N ALA A 285 5.62 7.70 -14.09
CA ALA A 285 6.53 8.22 -15.11
C ALA A 285 7.90 8.58 -14.53
N ASN A 286 7.94 9.27 -13.39
CA ASN A 286 9.16 9.61 -12.68
C ASN A 286 9.94 8.37 -12.25
N SER A 287 9.28 7.44 -11.55
CA SER A 287 9.88 6.21 -11.01
C SER A 287 10.49 5.38 -12.14
N PHE A 288 9.75 5.12 -13.22
CA PHE A 288 10.24 4.31 -14.33
C PHE A 288 11.35 5.00 -15.13
N ALA A 289 11.25 6.31 -15.36
CA ALA A 289 12.33 7.07 -15.99
C ALA A 289 13.61 7.00 -15.15
N SER A 290 13.50 7.12 -13.81
CA SER A 290 14.67 7.11 -12.90
C SER A 290 15.47 5.81 -12.97
N ILE A 291 14.79 4.66 -13.13
CA ILE A 291 15.43 3.34 -13.27
C ILE A 291 15.84 3.02 -14.72
N GLY A 292 15.73 3.98 -15.65
CA GLY A 292 16.22 3.84 -17.02
C GLY A 292 15.28 3.24 -18.04
N LYS A 293 13.97 3.17 -17.74
CA LYS A 293 12.96 2.78 -18.72
C LYS A 293 12.64 3.91 -19.71
N VAL A 294 12.28 3.54 -20.93
CA VAL A 294 11.73 4.42 -21.96
C VAL A 294 10.25 4.64 -21.67
N VAL A 295 9.92 5.82 -21.14
CA VAL A 295 8.55 6.16 -20.74
C VAL A 295 8.02 7.29 -21.62
N LEU A 296 6.89 7.06 -22.28
CA LEU A 296 6.09 8.10 -22.92
C LEU A 296 4.99 8.54 -21.95
N TYR A 297 5.13 9.73 -21.35
CA TYR A 297 4.09 10.34 -20.52
C TYR A 297 3.33 11.39 -21.32
N VAL A 298 2.01 11.20 -21.48
CA VAL A 298 1.19 12.01 -22.39
C VAL A 298 -0.16 12.40 -21.79
N ASN A 299 -0.64 13.58 -22.19
CA ASN A 299 -1.99 14.06 -21.94
C ASN A 299 -2.88 13.76 -23.16
N LEU A 300 -3.98 13.04 -22.96
CA LEU A 300 -4.86 12.58 -24.04
C LEU A 300 -5.62 13.70 -24.77
N PRO A 301 -6.14 14.73 -24.07
CA PRO A 301 -6.61 15.96 -24.71
C PRO A 301 -5.61 16.58 -25.70
N ASP A 302 -4.32 16.62 -25.37
CA ASP A 302 -3.29 17.15 -26.27
C ASP A 302 -3.05 16.26 -27.50
N ILE A 303 -3.02 14.94 -27.30
CA ILE A 303 -2.96 13.97 -28.41
C ILE A 303 -4.15 14.19 -29.35
N LEU A 304 -5.37 14.33 -28.81
CA LEU A 304 -6.56 14.55 -29.60
C LEU A 304 -6.48 15.86 -30.39
N ARG A 305 -5.95 16.93 -29.80
CA ARG A 305 -5.73 18.23 -30.46
C ARG A 305 -4.75 18.10 -31.62
N ILE A 306 -3.60 17.46 -31.41
CA ILE A 306 -2.56 17.27 -32.44
C ILE A 306 -3.06 16.33 -33.56
N HIS A 307 -3.80 15.28 -33.20
CA HIS A 307 -4.39 14.35 -34.16
C HIS A 307 -5.41 15.05 -35.06
N LYS A 308 -6.28 15.89 -34.49
CA LYS A 308 -7.26 16.69 -35.25
C LYS A 308 -6.63 17.72 -36.17
N ALA A 309 -5.39 18.14 -35.90
CA ALA A 309 -4.62 19.00 -36.78
C ALA A 309 -4.02 18.26 -37.99
N GLY A 310 -4.30 16.96 -38.17
CA GLY A 310 -3.91 16.17 -39.35
C GLY A 310 -2.76 15.18 -39.12
N ASN A 311 -2.20 15.13 -37.91
CA ASN A 311 -1.16 14.15 -37.57
C ASN A 311 -1.74 12.75 -37.38
N THR A 312 -0.94 11.72 -37.62
CA THR A 312 -1.30 10.35 -37.22
C THR A 312 -1.39 10.25 -35.70
N PHE A 313 -2.13 9.25 -35.20
CA PHE A 313 -2.26 9.05 -33.74
C PHE A 313 -0.90 8.72 -33.10
N GLU A 314 -0.08 7.93 -33.79
CA GLU A 314 1.31 7.62 -33.43
C GLU A 314 2.15 8.89 -33.26
N ASN A 315 2.18 9.74 -34.28
CA ASN A 315 2.96 10.98 -34.24
C ASN A 315 2.43 11.93 -33.16
N ALA A 316 1.12 11.95 -32.93
CA ALA A 316 0.53 12.76 -31.87
C ALA A 316 0.97 12.30 -30.47
N ILE A 317 1.10 11.00 -30.21
CA ILE A 317 1.66 10.47 -28.95
C ILE A 317 3.10 10.98 -28.77
N THR A 318 3.95 10.77 -29.78
CA THR A 318 5.37 11.15 -29.70
C THR A 318 5.55 12.65 -29.55
N LEU A 319 4.84 13.46 -30.35
CA LEU A 319 4.89 14.93 -30.26
C LEU A 319 4.43 15.43 -28.88
N THR A 320 3.37 14.83 -28.32
CA THR A 320 2.90 15.19 -26.98
C THR A 320 3.93 14.81 -25.91
N ALA A 321 4.55 13.64 -26.02
CA ALA A 321 5.48 13.14 -25.02
C ALA A 321 6.75 13.97 -24.91
N ILE A 322 7.19 14.60 -26.02
CA ILE A 322 8.44 15.37 -26.11
C ILE A 322 8.21 16.87 -25.98
N ASP A 323 6.95 17.31 -25.88
CA ASP A 323 6.61 18.72 -25.80
C ASP A 323 7.31 19.38 -24.60
N GLY A 324 7.95 20.52 -24.83
CA GLY A 324 8.76 21.21 -23.81
C GLY A 324 10.12 20.57 -23.47
N SER A 325 10.49 19.42 -24.06
CA SER A 325 11.80 18.78 -23.83
C SER A 325 12.95 19.42 -24.64
N GLY A 326 12.61 20.18 -25.67
CA GLY A 326 13.59 20.76 -26.61
C GLY A 326 14.32 19.70 -27.44
N ILE A 327 13.63 18.60 -27.77
CA ILE A 327 14.13 17.52 -28.63
C ILE A 327 13.32 17.54 -29.93
N ASN A 328 13.98 17.29 -31.05
CA ASN A 328 13.31 17.22 -32.35
C ASN A 328 12.58 15.87 -32.50
N PHE A 329 11.44 15.91 -33.18
CA PHE A 329 10.63 14.74 -33.48
C PHE A 329 11.43 13.67 -34.24
N ASP A 330 12.20 14.05 -35.25
CA ASP A 330 12.96 13.11 -36.09
C ASP A 330 14.06 12.38 -35.32
N ASP A 331 14.68 13.05 -34.33
CA ASP A 331 15.72 12.47 -33.48
C ASP A 331 15.14 11.39 -32.55
N ILE A 332 13.87 11.50 -32.19
CA ILE A 332 13.19 10.64 -31.24
C ILE A 332 12.48 9.46 -31.90
N VAL A 333 11.85 9.65 -33.06
CA VAL A 333 11.12 8.56 -33.76
C VAL A 333 12.04 7.38 -34.09
N SER A 334 13.31 7.64 -34.38
CA SER A 334 14.32 6.62 -34.65
C SER A 334 14.74 5.80 -33.41
N HIS A 335 14.46 6.28 -32.19
CA HIS A 335 14.97 5.70 -30.95
C HIS A 335 13.91 5.33 -29.90
N ILE A 336 12.76 6.00 -29.91
CA ILE A 336 11.62 5.75 -29.00
C ILE A 336 10.56 4.84 -29.64
N GLY A 337 10.77 4.35 -30.88
CA GLY A 337 9.82 3.46 -31.57
C GLY A 337 9.47 2.15 -30.83
N SER A 338 10.17 1.82 -29.75
CA SER A 338 9.81 0.73 -28.83
C SER A 338 9.87 1.21 -27.37
N PRO A 339 8.85 1.93 -26.88
CA PRO A 339 8.83 2.38 -25.50
C PRO A 339 8.60 1.21 -24.54
N ASP A 340 9.21 1.25 -23.35
CA ASP A 340 8.88 0.29 -22.28
C ASP A 340 7.49 0.58 -21.72
N TYR A 341 7.12 1.87 -21.64
CA TYR A 341 5.87 2.34 -21.04
C TYR A 341 5.21 3.45 -21.85
N LEU A 342 3.89 3.37 -22.02
CA LEU A 342 3.01 4.49 -22.39
C LEU A 342 2.07 4.79 -21.21
N ILE A 343 2.22 5.98 -20.63
CA ILE A 343 1.40 6.46 -19.51
C ILE A 343 0.54 7.62 -20.04
N ALA A 344 -0.74 7.35 -20.21
CA ALA A 344 -1.69 8.27 -20.83
C ALA A 344 -2.75 8.76 -19.83
N ASP A 345 -2.78 10.07 -19.59
CA ASP A 345 -3.68 10.69 -18.62
C ASP A 345 -4.80 11.51 -19.30
N GLY A 346 -5.92 11.72 -18.58
CA GLY A 346 -6.99 12.62 -19.01
C GLY A 346 -7.99 12.04 -20.02
N LEU A 347 -8.23 10.72 -20.07
CA LEU A 347 -9.20 10.16 -21.02
C LEU A 347 -10.61 10.73 -20.85
N ASP A 348 -11.01 11.02 -19.62
CA ASP A 348 -12.30 11.65 -19.31
C ASP A 348 -12.40 13.11 -19.76
N GLU A 349 -11.28 13.78 -19.97
CA GLU A 349 -11.20 15.16 -20.45
C GLU A 349 -11.36 15.26 -21.98
N CYS A 350 -11.29 14.13 -22.70
CA CYS A 350 -11.58 14.05 -24.14
C CYS A 350 -13.09 14.17 -24.48
N GLN A 351 -13.96 14.33 -23.48
CA GLN A 351 -15.41 14.57 -23.63
C GLN A 351 -16.06 13.57 -24.63
N ARG A 352 -16.76 14.08 -25.65
CA ARG A 352 -17.45 13.29 -26.68
C ARG A 352 -16.53 12.40 -27.53
N HIS A 353 -15.22 12.64 -27.51
CA HIS A 353 -14.23 11.87 -28.27
C HIS A 353 -13.54 10.78 -27.43
N SER A 354 -13.87 10.65 -26.14
CA SER A 354 -13.25 9.64 -25.25
C SER A 354 -13.31 8.22 -25.80
N VAL A 355 -14.42 7.81 -26.40
CA VAL A 355 -14.57 6.47 -27.01
C VAL A 355 -13.68 6.29 -28.24
N GLU A 356 -13.54 7.34 -29.05
CA GLU A 356 -12.68 7.34 -30.25
C GLU A 356 -11.20 7.23 -29.84
N VAL A 357 -10.78 8.05 -28.88
CA VAL A 357 -9.43 8.03 -28.32
C VAL A 357 -9.12 6.67 -27.68
N ALA A 358 -10.07 6.11 -26.92
CA ALA A 358 -9.91 4.80 -26.30
C ALA A 358 -9.69 3.67 -27.32
N LYS A 359 -10.43 3.67 -28.43
CA LYS A 359 -10.22 2.71 -29.53
C LYS A 359 -8.84 2.87 -30.17
N LYS A 360 -8.42 4.10 -30.44
CA LYS A 360 -7.09 4.38 -31.01
C LYS A 360 -5.96 3.95 -30.08
N LEU A 361 -6.11 4.14 -28.77
CA LEU A 361 -5.17 3.64 -27.76
C LEU A 361 -5.12 2.11 -27.71
N SER A 362 -6.28 1.43 -27.77
CA SER A 362 -6.31 -0.04 -27.82
C SER A 362 -5.57 -0.57 -29.03
N ASN A 363 -5.84 0.00 -30.22
CA ASN A 363 -5.15 -0.39 -31.46
C ASN A 363 -3.64 -0.10 -31.39
N TRP A 364 -3.24 1.02 -30.77
CA TRP A 364 -1.84 1.33 -30.56
C TRP A 364 -1.16 0.29 -29.66
N ALA A 365 -1.80 -0.08 -28.55
CA ALA A 365 -1.28 -1.07 -27.61
C ALA A 365 -1.18 -2.47 -28.22
N GLU A 366 -2.12 -2.85 -29.10
CA GLU A 366 -2.06 -4.10 -29.88
C GLU A 366 -0.88 -4.10 -30.86
N GLY A 367 -0.57 -2.94 -31.46
CA GLY A 367 0.60 -2.78 -32.34
C GLY A 367 1.94 -2.75 -31.62
N HIS A 368 1.94 -2.56 -30.30
CA HIS A 368 3.13 -2.44 -29.45
C HIS A 368 3.08 -3.41 -28.27
N SER A 369 3.05 -4.72 -28.56
CA SER A 369 2.90 -5.78 -27.54
C SER A 369 3.97 -5.80 -26.45
N GLU A 370 5.16 -5.26 -26.73
CA GLU A 370 6.26 -5.15 -25.78
C GLU A 370 6.12 -3.94 -24.84
N ALA A 371 5.33 -2.94 -25.22
CA ALA A 371 5.10 -1.74 -24.44
C ALA A 371 4.00 -1.98 -23.40
N ARG A 372 4.24 -1.55 -22.16
CA ARG A 372 3.21 -1.56 -21.11
C ARG A 372 2.41 -0.27 -21.16
N VAL A 373 1.09 -0.38 -21.16
CA VAL A 373 0.18 0.77 -21.36
C VAL A 373 -0.69 0.99 -20.14
N ILE A 374 -0.66 2.21 -19.62
CA ILE A 374 -1.46 2.63 -18.47
C ILE A 374 -2.30 3.83 -18.89
N VAL A 375 -3.62 3.69 -18.80
CA VAL A 375 -4.57 4.76 -19.15
C VAL A 375 -5.37 5.14 -17.93
N ALA A 376 -5.37 6.43 -17.57
CA ALA A 376 -6.18 6.96 -16.49
C ALA A 376 -7.51 7.52 -17.00
N CYS A 377 -8.62 7.15 -16.35
CA CYS A 377 -9.95 7.67 -16.67
C CYS A 377 -10.86 7.81 -15.45
N ARG A 378 -11.98 8.53 -15.63
CA ARG A 378 -13.07 8.59 -14.65
C ARG A 378 -14.04 7.43 -14.82
N ASP A 379 -14.62 7.00 -13.70
CA ASP A 379 -15.69 5.98 -13.67
C ASP A 379 -16.80 6.29 -14.69
N GLY A 380 -17.14 5.30 -15.51
CA GLY A 380 -18.22 5.38 -16.51
C GLY A 380 -17.77 5.80 -17.92
N VAL A 381 -16.51 6.22 -18.10
CA VAL A 381 -15.98 6.62 -19.43
C VAL A 381 -15.35 5.42 -20.15
N ALA A 382 -15.79 5.17 -21.39
CA ALA A 382 -15.15 4.33 -22.42
C ALA A 382 -14.66 2.92 -22.02
N THR A 383 -15.18 2.33 -20.94
CA THR A 383 -14.75 1.02 -20.41
C THR A 383 -14.90 -0.14 -21.39
N LYS A 384 -15.83 -0.03 -22.36
CA LYS A 384 -16.05 -1.06 -23.39
C LYS A 384 -14.85 -1.23 -24.33
N ALA A 385 -14.11 -0.17 -24.62
CA ALA A 385 -12.94 -0.24 -25.50
C ALA A 385 -11.79 -1.02 -24.84
N PHE A 386 -11.74 -1.06 -23.51
CA PHE A 386 -10.66 -1.68 -22.73
C PHE A 386 -11.11 -2.98 -22.04
N HIS A 387 -12.07 -3.70 -22.60
CA HIS A 387 -12.71 -4.85 -21.91
C HIS A 387 -11.73 -5.98 -21.55
N GLU A 388 -10.65 -6.15 -22.32
CA GLU A 388 -9.60 -7.15 -22.07
C GLU A 388 -8.49 -6.65 -21.13
N TRP A 389 -8.45 -5.35 -20.86
CA TRP A 389 -7.41 -4.75 -20.03
C TRP A 389 -7.67 -5.00 -18.55
N GLN A 390 -6.63 -4.90 -17.72
CA GLN A 390 -6.78 -4.99 -16.28
C GLN A 390 -7.37 -3.68 -15.73
N HIS A 391 -8.55 -3.77 -15.09
CA HIS A 391 -9.23 -2.60 -14.52
C HIS A 391 -8.90 -2.47 -13.04
N LEU A 392 -8.24 -1.37 -12.67
CA LEU A 392 -7.82 -1.07 -11.31
C LEU A 392 -8.43 0.24 -10.85
N ASP A 393 -8.94 0.26 -9.62
CA ASP A 393 -9.49 1.45 -8.98
C ASP A 393 -8.44 2.06 -8.04
N ILE A 394 -8.22 3.37 -8.17
CA ILE A 394 -7.47 4.12 -7.15
C ILE A 394 -8.30 4.09 -5.88
N LEU A 395 -7.72 3.53 -4.81
CA LEU A 395 -8.37 3.55 -3.51
C LEU A 395 -8.48 4.99 -3.03
N LYS A 396 -9.71 5.40 -2.69
CA LYS A 396 -9.99 6.77 -2.25
C LYS A 396 -9.11 7.15 -1.06
N TRP A 397 -8.67 8.40 -1.06
CA TRP A 397 -8.19 9.08 0.13
C TRP A 397 -9.19 8.90 1.28
N THR A 398 -8.72 8.33 2.38
CA THR A 398 -9.40 8.50 3.66
C THR A 398 -8.80 9.75 4.33
N PRO A 399 -9.55 10.50 5.16
CA PRO A 399 -9.02 11.65 5.91
C PRO A 399 -7.79 11.33 6.79
N LYS A 400 -7.47 10.05 6.92
CA LYS A 400 -6.42 9.43 7.72
C LYS A 400 -5.08 9.31 6.98
N THR A 401 -5.04 9.48 5.65
CA THR A 401 -3.79 9.56 4.87
C THR A 401 -3.57 10.92 4.21
N SER A 402 -4.60 11.79 4.19
CA SER A 402 -4.67 13.09 3.51
C SER A 402 -3.34 13.87 3.35
N PRO A 403 -3.02 14.36 2.13
CA PRO A 403 -1.83 15.18 1.93
C PRO A 403 -1.98 16.50 2.68
N PHE A 404 -3.20 16.95 2.98
CA PHE A 404 -3.44 18.16 3.76
C PHE A 404 -2.82 18.13 5.16
N LYS A 405 -2.57 16.96 5.78
CA LYS A 405 -1.84 16.89 7.05
C LYS A 405 -0.32 17.05 6.89
N VAL A 406 0.26 16.50 5.82
CA VAL A 406 1.69 16.69 5.49
C VAL A 406 1.95 18.13 5.05
N ILE A 407 1.06 18.66 4.20
CA ILE A 407 1.00 20.06 3.78
C ILE A 407 0.87 20.97 5.01
N ASN A 408 -0.09 20.72 5.92
CA ASN A 408 -0.20 21.51 7.15
C ASN A 408 1.05 21.43 8.03
N ARG A 409 1.71 20.27 8.09
CA ARG A 409 2.92 20.09 8.91
C ARG A 409 4.12 20.83 8.31
N GLN A 410 4.28 20.82 6.99
CA GLN A 410 5.33 21.56 6.28
C GLN A 410 5.06 23.08 6.31
N PHE A 411 3.81 23.50 6.11
CA PHE A 411 3.39 24.90 6.22
C PHE A 411 3.61 25.45 7.64
N ASN A 412 3.23 24.69 8.67
CA ASN A 412 3.50 25.05 10.07
C ASN A 412 5.00 25.04 10.43
N ASN A 413 5.79 24.16 9.82
CA ASN A 413 7.24 24.13 10.02
C ASN A 413 7.96 25.30 9.30
N GLN A 414 7.45 25.78 8.17
CA GLN A 414 7.93 27.00 7.51
C GLN A 414 7.56 28.26 8.31
N LEU A 415 6.33 28.37 8.81
CA LEU A 415 5.91 29.49 9.67
C LEU A 415 6.76 29.58 10.95
N ARG A 416 7.15 28.44 11.54
CA ARG A 416 8.06 28.38 12.69
C ARG A 416 9.53 28.69 12.39
N ARG A 417 9.93 28.73 11.12
CA ARG A 417 11.28 29.16 10.70
C ARG A 417 11.35 30.64 10.34
N LEU A 418 10.19 31.27 10.09
CA LEU A 418 10.06 32.69 9.76
C LEU A 418 9.70 33.56 10.98
N ALA A 419 9.20 32.95 12.06
CA ALA A 419 9.08 33.53 13.40
C ALA A 419 10.31 33.15 14.24
#